data_AF-A0A2E2M736-F1
#
_entry.id   AF-A0A2E2M736-F1
#
_cell.length_a   1.000
_cell.length_b   1.000
_cell.length_c   1.000
_cell.angle_alpha   90.00
_cell.angle_beta   90.00
_cell.angle_gamma   90.00
#
_symmetry.space_group_name_H-M   'P 1'
#
loop_
_entity.id
_entity.type
_entity.pdbx_description
1 polymer ?
#
loop_
_entity_poly.entity_id
_entity_poly.type
_entity_poly.pdbx_seq_one_letter_code
_entity_poly.pdbx_strand_id
1 'polypeptide(L)'
;ANPSHIVPVMVGNAAKCKWISDVLIDSYGIYVQPINYPTVPVGTERLRITPTPLHTDGDIARLSQALNDLWSQCALARQVA
;
A
#
# COMPACT_ATOMS: atom_id res chain seq x y z
N ALA A 1 -14.90 -6.45 6.40
CA ALA A 1 -14.02 -7.63 6.27
C ALA A 1 -14.04 -8.11 4.82
N ASN A 2 -12.89 -8.46 4.25
CA ASN A 2 -12.76 -9.01 2.89
C ASN A 2 -12.30 -10.47 2.99
N PRO A 3 -13.14 -11.48 2.66
CA PRO A 3 -12.76 -12.89 2.74
C PRO A 3 -11.94 -13.32 1.50
N SER A 4 -10.82 -12.64 1.26
CA SER A 4 -9.94 -12.86 0.10
C SER A 4 -8.46 -12.71 0.50
N HIS A 5 -7.56 -13.21 -0.34
CA HIS A 5 -6.10 -13.06 -0.21
C HIS A 5 -5.59 -11.68 -0.66
N ILE A 6 -6.47 -10.85 -1.23
CA ILE A 6 -6.14 -9.48 -1.63
C ILE A 6 -6.27 -8.56 -0.42
N VAL A 7 -5.18 -7.88 -0.07
CA VAL A 7 -5.11 -6.92 1.04
C VAL A 7 -5.04 -5.49 0.47
N PRO A 8 -6.17 -4.76 0.41
CA PRO A 8 -6.16 -3.37 -0.03
C PRO A 8 -5.71 -2.44 1.10
N VAL A 9 -4.74 -1.57 0.82
CA VAL A 9 -4.40 -0.44 1.69
C VAL A 9 -4.98 0.83 1.08
N MET A 10 -6.00 1.37 1.73
CA MET A 10 -6.74 2.54 1.23
C MET A 10 -5.89 3.81 1.34
N VAL A 11 -5.85 4.59 0.26
CA VAL A 11 -5.12 5.86 0.18
C VAL A 11 -6.08 7.02 -0.13
N GLY A 12 -7.08 6.80 -1.00
CA GLY A 12 -8.13 7.75 -1.32
C GLY A 12 -7.69 8.97 -2.14
N ASN A 13 -6.48 8.93 -2.71
CA ASN A 13 -5.99 9.96 -3.61
C ASN A 13 -4.97 9.37 -4.60
N ALA A 14 -5.20 9.55 -5.90
CA ALA A 14 -4.39 8.95 -6.95
C ALA A 14 -2.91 9.39 -6.94
N ALA A 15 -2.67 10.70 -6.73
CA ALA A 15 -1.31 11.24 -6.72
C ALA A 15 -0.51 10.71 -5.52
N LYS A 16 -1.12 10.67 -4.34
CA LYS A 16 -0.51 10.07 -3.15
C LYS A 16 -0.29 8.57 -3.32
N CYS A 17 -1.25 7.85 -3.91
CA CYS A 17 -1.15 6.42 -4.15
C CYS A 17 0.05 6.08 -5.05
N LYS A 18 0.21 6.84 -6.15
CA LYS A 18 1.39 6.72 -7.03
C LYS A 18 2.67 7.07 -6.28
N TRP A 19 2.69 8.19 -5.57
CA TRP A 19 3.88 8.64 -4.85
C TRP A 19 4.34 7.61 -3.80
N ILE A 20 3.42 7.01 -3.04
CA ILE A 20 3.77 5.95 -2.08
C ILE A 20 4.38 4.75 -2.82
N SER A 21 3.80 4.32 -3.95
CA SER A 21 4.36 3.25 -4.77
C SER A 21 5.76 3.57 -5.27
N ASP A 22 5.99 4.80 -5.76
CA ASP A 22 7.30 5.24 -6.26
C ASP A 22 8.34 5.18 -5.12
N VAL A 23 8.02 5.71 -3.93
CA VAL A 23 8.96 5.68 -2.80
C VAL A 23 9.22 4.26 -2.30
N LEU A 24 8.21 3.39 -2.27
CA LEU A 24 8.39 1.99 -1.89
C LEU A 24 9.39 1.27 -2.80
N ILE A 25 9.33 1.48 -4.11
CA ILE A 25 10.27 0.84 -5.04
C ILE A 25 11.65 1.50 -4.96
N ASP A 26 11.72 2.82 -4.96
CA ASP A 26 12.99 3.55 -5.05
C ASP A 26 13.81 3.49 -3.76
N SER A 27 13.15 3.58 -2.60
CA SER A 27 13.84 3.67 -1.30
C SER A 27 13.88 2.34 -0.54
N TYR A 28 12.89 1.47 -0.74
CA TYR A 28 12.79 0.20 0.02
C TYR A 28 12.99 -1.03 -0.86
N GLY A 29 13.04 -0.89 -2.19
CA GLY A 29 13.13 -2.01 -3.13
C GLY A 29 11.85 -2.85 -3.18
N ILE A 30 10.69 -2.27 -2.85
CA ILE A 30 9.41 -2.96 -2.75
C ILE A 30 8.47 -2.44 -3.83
N TYR A 31 8.06 -3.32 -4.75
CA TYR A 31 7.08 -2.96 -5.75
C TYR A 31 5.66 -3.32 -5.29
N VAL A 32 4.79 -2.31 -5.14
CA VAL A 32 3.35 -2.50 -4.90
C VAL A 32 2.55 -1.66 -5.87
N GLN A 33 1.65 -2.30 -6.62
CA GLN A 33 0.86 -1.61 -7.63
C GLN A 33 -0.13 -0.61 -6.99
N PRO A 34 -0.09 0.68 -7.38
CA PRO A 34 -1.14 1.63 -7.09
C PRO A 34 -2.32 1.39 -8.05
N ILE A 35 -3.53 1.30 -7.49
CA ILE A 35 -4.76 1.14 -8.26
C ILE A 35 -5.58 2.42 -8.14
N ASN A 36 -5.77 3.09 -9.28
CA ASN A 36 -6.46 4.36 -9.42
C ASN A 36 -7.62 4.23 -10.44
N TYR A 37 -8.30 5.34 -10.73
CA TYR A 37 -9.26 5.42 -11.84
C TYR A 37 -8.59 5.03 -13.18
N PRO A 38 -9.27 4.30 -14.10
CA PRO A 38 -10.67 3.86 -14.05
C PRO A 38 -10.92 2.52 -13.33
N THR A 39 -9.87 1.84 -12.86
CA THR A 39 -9.99 0.51 -12.24
C THR A 39 -10.78 0.54 -10.93
N VAL A 40 -10.67 1.62 -10.17
CA VAL A 40 -11.49 1.87 -8.97
C VAL A 40 -12.08 3.28 -9.03
N PRO A 41 -13.25 3.53 -8.38
CA PRO A 41 -13.82 4.87 -8.28
C PRO A 41 -12.86 5.87 -7.65
N VAL A 42 -12.92 7.12 -8.12
CA VAL A 42 -12.16 8.26 -7.55
C VAL A 42 -12.46 8.38 -6.06
N GLY A 43 -11.43 8.65 -5.26
CA GLY A 43 -11.52 8.70 -3.79
C GLY A 43 -11.42 7.34 -3.10
N THR A 44 -11.34 6.24 -3.88
CA THR A 44 -11.15 4.88 -3.35
C THR A 44 -9.83 4.24 -3.82
N GLU A 45 -8.88 5.07 -4.22
CA GLU A 45 -7.54 4.66 -4.64
C GLU A 45 -6.84 3.91 -3.52
N ARG A 46 -6.10 2.87 -3.89
CA ARG A 46 -5.52 1.93 -2.93
C ARG A 46 -4.29 1.25 -3.50
N LEU A 47 -3.39 0.85 -2.61
CA LEU A 47 -2.34 -0.11 -2.93
C LEU A 47 -2.93 -1.52 -2.87
N ARG A 48 -2.66 -2.34 -3.88
CA ARG A 48 -3.12 -3.74 -3.93
C ARG A 48 -1.99 -4.68 -3.56
N ILE A 49 -2.02 -5.20 -2.33
CA ILE A 49 -1.04 -6.17 -1.85
C ILE A 49 -1.63 -7.58 -2.02
N THR A 50 -0.86 -8.48 -2.60
CA THR A 50 -1.24 -9.89 -2.81
C THR A 50 -0.09 -10.78 -2.35
N PRO A 51 0.00 -11.10 -1.04
CA PRO A 51 1.00 -12.01 -0.53
C PRO A 51 0.86 -13.37 -1.21
N THR A 52 1.99 -14.04 -1.43
CA THR A 52 2.04 -15.40 -1.97
C THR A 52 2.72 -16.31 -0.94
N PRO A 53 2.60 -17.64 -1.04
CA PRO A 53 3.30 -18.56 -0.13
C PRO A 53 4.83 -18.44 -0.15
N LEU A 54 5.41 -17.73 -1.13
CA LEU A 54 6.85 -17.48 -1.23
C LEU A 54 7.30 -16.23 -0.47
N HIS A 55 6.38 -15.38 -0.04
CA HIS A 55 6.71 -14.26 0.83
C HIS A 55 6.89 -14.78 2.25
N THR A 56 8.06 -14.53 2.82
CA THR A 56 8.37 -14.89 4.20
C THR A 56 7.75 -13.89 5.17
N ASP A 57 7.68 -14.26 6.45
CA ASP A 57 7.30 -13.32 7.52
C ASP A 57 8.24 -12.10 7.56
N GLY A 58 9.52 -12.28 7.17
CA GLY A 58 10.48 -11.20 7.05
C GLY A 58 10.13 -10.21 5.93
N ASP A 59 9.66 -10.71 4.77
CA ASP A 59 9.21 -9.85 3.66
C ASP A 59 7.98 -9.05 4.05
N ILE A 60 7.04 -9.70 4.75
CA ILE A 60 5.82 -9.06 5.26
C ILE A 60 6.16 -7.99 6.30
N ALA A 61 7.06 -8.30 7.24
CA ALA A 61 7.53 -7.36 8.24
C ALA A 61 8.24 -6.15 7.60
N ARG A 62 9.08 -6.39 6.59
CA ARG A 62 9.77 -5.32 5.84
C ARG A 62 8.78 -4.40 5.14
N LEU A 63 7.77 -4.95 4.47
CA LEU A 63 6.70 -4.16 3.85
C LEU A 63 5.91 -3.35 4.90
N SER A 64 5.53 -3.98 6.01
CA SER A 64 4.78 -3.32 7.08
C SER A 64 5.56 -2.16 7.69
N GLN A 65 6.86 -2.32 7.94
CA GLN A 65 7.72 -1.27 8.46
C GLN A 65 7.88 -0.12 7.44
N ALA A 66 8.13 -0.43 6.17
CA ALA A 66 8.25 0.59 5.11
C ALA A 66 6.98 1.44 4.99
N LEU A 67 5.80 0.80 5.02
CA LEU A 67 4.53 1.50 5.04
C LEU A 67 4.36 2.35 6.31
N ASN A 68 4.74 1.82 7.49
CA ASN A 68 4.67 2.56 8.74
C ASN A 68 5.55 3.84 8.73
N ASP A 69 6.75 3.74 8.18
CA ASP A 69 7.69 4.86 8.06
C ASP A 69 7.14 5.94 7.12
N LEU A 70 6.60 5.53 5.95
CA LEU A 70 5.96 6.42 4.99
C LEU A 70 4.72 7.12 5.55
N TRP A 71 3.88 6.41 6.28
CA TRP A 71 2.69 7.01 6.90
C TRP A 71 3.06 8.05 7.96
N SER A 72 4.14 7.81 8.70
CA SER A 72 4.68 8.75 9.69
C SER A 72 5.21 10.03 9.03
N GLN A 73 5.85 9.92 7.85
CA GLN A 73 6.38 11.06 7.11
C GLN A 73 5.29 11.94 6.47
N CYS A 74 4.16 11.35 6.08
CA CYS A 74 3.16 12.06 5.28
C CYS A 74 1.97 12.65 6.04
N ALA A 75 1.91 12.52 7.37
CA ALA A 75 0.69 12.82 8.13
C ALA A 75 -0.56 12.21 7.46
N LEU A 76 -0.41 11.04 6.83
CA LEU A 76 -1.52 10.30 6.23
C LEU A 76 -2.39 9.86 7.40
N ALA A 77 -3.62 10.36 7.46
CA ALA A 77 -4.56 10.09 8.54
C ALA A 77 -4.62 8.58 8.78
N ARG A 78 -3.98 8.11 9.88
CA ARG A 78 -4.18 6.74 10.35
C ARG A 78 -5.65 6.64 10.73
N GLN A 79 -6.41 5.84 10.01
CA GLN A 79 -7.61 5.29 10.60
C GLN A 79 -7.13 4.30 11.66
N VAL A 80 -7.20 4.73 12.92
CA VAL A 80 -7.10 3.83 14.06
C VAL A 80 -8.31 2.92 13.95
N ALA A 81 -8.06 1.63 13.73
CA ALA A 81 -9.09 0.60 13.82
C ALA A 81 -9.55 0.42 15.27
#